data_AF-A0A959HYI8-F1
#
_entry.id   AF-A0A959HYI8-F1
#
_cell.length_a   1.000
_cell.length_b   1.000
_cell.length_c   1.000
_cell.angle_alpha   90.00
_cell.angle_beta   90.00
_cell.angle_gamma   90.00
#
_symmetry.space_group_name_H-M   'P 1'
#
loop_
_entity.id
_entity.type
_entity.pdbx_description
1 polymer ?
#
loop_
_entity_poly.entity_id
_entity_poly.type
_entity_poly.pdbx_seq_one_letter_code
_entity_poly.pdbx_strand_id
1 'polypeptide(L)'
;MQKIKVWVLLTVLPWAAFAQDSLLVAAMQKNVHTFKLTAEGLSGDGLDFFLAEGQKARFFLIGEDHGMAENPQFTAALFRQFKAIGYKYFATETGPYTAGMVQEMAGSPDWKTRFEAHFRAYPWSIPFYNWQEECEIPRAVLGGGAPDKPLMWGLDQEFAASFRMFFKKLETDASTPESKAVAGEYYRLAEKAYTESFGARDPSKSFLAIVKPDDFDRLRKAFEGQSAALDLIRELDESVQIYQLWYRNEGYASNRQRAEMMKRHFMA
;
A
#
# COMPACT_ATOMS: atom_id res chain seq x y z
N MET A 1 39.23 -46.66 62.26
CA MET A 1 39.18 -46.04 60.91
C MET A 1 38.41 -44.73 61.01
N GLN A 2 39.12 -43.59 60.96
CA GLN A 2 38.54 -42.25 61.09
C GLN A 2 37.79 -41.86 59.82
N LYS A 3 36.53 -41.41 59.96
CA LYS A 3 35.73 -40.88 58.85
C LYS A 3 36.19 -39.46 58.53
N ILE A 4 36.75 -39.26 57.34
CA ILE A 4 37.10 -37.94 56.81
C ILE A 4 35.81 -37.25 56.39
N LYS A 5 35.49 -36.10 56.98
CA LYS A 5 34.43 -35.21 56.52
C LYS A 5 35.02 -34.26 55.48
N VAL A 6 34.62 -34.41 54.22
CA VAL A 6 34.94 -33.46 53.15
C VAL A 6 33.86 -32.38 53.16
N TRP A 7 34.26 -31.13 53.34
CA TRP A 7 33.40 -29.97 53.12
C TRP A 7 33.67 -29.43 51.72
N VAL A 8 32.66 -29.44 50.86
CA VAL A 8 32.72 -28.79 49.55
C VAL A 8 32.17 -27.38 49.73
N LEU A 9 33.04 -26.38 49.60
CA LEU A 9 32.63 -24.98 49.52
C LEU A 9 32.32 -24.67 48.06
N LEU A 10 31.04 -24.62 47.69
CA LEU A 10 30.60 -24.18 46.37
C LEU A 10 30.45 -22.66 46.39
N THR A 11 31.48 -21.94 45.94
CA THR A 11 31.36 -20.50 45.65
C THR A 11 30.64 -20.33 44.32
N VAL A 12 29.33 -20.09 44.36
CA VAL A 12 28.58 -19.59 43.21
C VAL A 12 28.89 -18.09 43.09
N LEU A 13 29.86 -17.74 42.25
CA LEU A 13 30.01 -16.36 41.79
C LEU A 13 28.81 -16.05 40.89
N PRO A 14 28.00 -15.02 41.19
CA PRO A 14 26.98 -14.58 40.26
C PRO A 14 27.72 -13.88 39.11
N TRP A 15 27.94 -14.59 38.02
CA TRP A 15 28.25 -13.94 36.76
C TRP A 15 26.98 -13.23 36.33
N ALA A 16 26.88 -11.95 36.69
CA ALA A 16 25.87 -11.07 36.15
C ALA A 16 26.16 -10.91 34.65
N ALA A 17 25.56 -11.77 33.84
CA ALA A 17 25.63 -11.70 32.38
C ALA A 17 24.75 -10.54 31.89
N PHE A 18 25.23 -9.30 32.04
CA PHE A 18 24.61 -8.08 31.49
C PHE A 18 25.38 -7.48 30.31
N ALA A 19 26.27 -8.25 29.66
CA ALA A 19 27.22 -7.71 28.69
C ALA A 19 26.78 -7.76 27.21
N GLN A 20 25.63 -8.37 26.87
CA GLN A 20 25.19 -8.43 25.47
C GLN A 20 24.45 -7.15 25.01
N ASP A 21 23.90 -6.36 25.93
CA ASP A 21 23.11 -5.18 25.60
C ASP A 21 23.97 -3.90 25.48
N SER A 22 25.03 -3.76 26.30
CA SER A 22 25.80 -2.50 26.35
C SER A 22 26.55 -2.16 25.07
N LEU A 23 27.06 -3.15 24.31
CA LEU A 23 27.72 -2.90 23.03
C LEU A 23 26.72 -2.52 21.94
N LEU A 24 25.57 -3.20 21.88
CA LEU A 24 24.51 -2.87 20.93
C LEU A 24 23.94 -1.49 21.23
N VAL A 25 23.61 -1.18 22.48
CA VAL A 25 23.13 0.13 22.92
C VAL A 25 24.17 1.21 22.62
N ALA A 26 25.45 0.99 22.93
CA ALA A 26 26.50 1.95 22.62
C ALA A 26 26.67 2.15 21.11
N ALA A 27 26.52 1.09 20.31
CA ALA A 27 26.54 1.17 18.86
C ALA A 27 25.32 1.95 18.33
N MET A 28 24.12 1.66 18.82
CA MET A 28 22.90 2.40 18.47
C MET A 28 23.04 3.87 18.83
N GLN A 29 23.42 4.23 20.06
CA GLN A 29 23.60 5.62 20.49
C GLN A 29 24.59 6.39 19.62
N LYS A 30 25.64 5.73 19.11
CA LYS A 30 26.61 6.35 18.19
C LYS A 30 26.11 6.50 16.75
N ASN A 31 25.08 5.76 16.36
CA ASN A 31 24.53 5.73 14.99
C ASN A 31 23.06 6.19 14.94
N VAL A 32 22.53 6.77 16.02
CA VAL A 32 21.21 7.40 16.03
C VAL A 32 21.37 8.79 15.43
N HIS A 33 20.59 9.04 14.39
CA HIS A 33 20.43 10.36 13.80
C HIS A 33 19.05 10.90 14.14
N THR A 34 18.98 12.13 14.63
CA THR A 34 17.72 12.72 15.08
C THR A 34 17.13 13.63 14.03
N PHE A 35 15.81 13.71 13.96
CA PHE A 35 15.15 14.68 13.10
C PHE A 35 13.97 15.30 13.83
N LYS A 36 13.57 16.47 13.35
CA LYS A 36 12.34 17.16 13.76
C LYS A 36 11.40 17.22 12.56
N LEU A 37 10.17 16.78 12.79
CA LEU A 37 9.08 16.93 11.85
C LEU A 37 8.15 18.04 12.39
N THR A 38 8.03 19.13 11.63
CA THR A 38 7.13 20.24 11.93
C THR A 38 6.28 20.56 10.70
N ALA A 39 5.37 21.54 10.83
CA ALA A 39 4.56 22.00 9.70
C ALA A 39 5.41 22.57 8.55
N GLU A 40 6.58 23.12 8.87
CA GLU A 40 7.56 23.65 7.91
C GLU A 40 8.35 22.54 7.19
N GLY A 41 8.34 21.31 7.73
CA GLY A 41 8.94 20.14 7.12
C GLY A 41 9.87 19.37 8.04
N LEU A 42 10.81 18.64 7.41
CA LEU A 42 11.81 17.83 8.09
C LEU A 42 13.10 18.64 8.29
N SER A 43 13.76 18.50 9.43
CA SER A 43 15.05 19.14 9.72
C SER A 43 15.88 18.34 10.73
N GLY A 44 17.18 18.64 10.87
CA GLY A 44 18.10 17.97 11.79
C GLY A 44 19.09 17.04 11.10
N ASP A 45 20.00 16.44 11.88
CA ASP A 45 21.09 15.61 11.38
C ASP A 45 20.60 14.32 10.69
N GLY A 46 19.42 13.83 11.07
CA GLY A 46 18.73 12.74 10.40
C GLY A 46 18.28 13.08 8.98
N LEU A 47 17.84 14.32 8.70
CA LEU A 47 17.54 14.72 7.33
C LEU A 47 18.83 14.73 6.48
N ASP A 48 19.91 15.29 7.02
CA ASP A 48 21.20 15.34 6.32
C ASP A 48 21.69 13.93 5.99
N PHE A 49 21.55 12.99 6.95
CA PHE A 49 21.81 11.58 6.74
C PHE A 49 20.96 10.98 5.61
N PHE A 50 19.64 11.17 5.63
CA PHE A 50 18.76 10.66 4.58
C PHE A 50 19.09 11.23 3.20
N LEU A 51 19.43 12.52 3.10
CA LEU A 51 19.81 13.13 1.83
C LEU A 51 21.14 12.59 1.33
N ALA A 52 22.13 12.41 2.21
CA ALA A 52 23.43 11.86 1.85
C ALA A 52 23.34 10.41 1.36
N GLU A 53 22.55 9.56 2.03
CA GLU A 53 22.32 8.18 1.60
C GLU A 53 21.41 8.10 0.36
N GLY A 54 20.38 8.93 0.31
CA GLY A 54 19.47 9.04 -0.83
C GLY A 54 20.20 9.41 -2.12
N GLN A 55 21.20 10.32 -2.07
CA GLN A 55 22.02 10.69 -3.24
C GLN A 55 22.87 9.52 -3.78
N LYS A 56 23.25 8.57 -2.92
CA LYS A 56 24.04 7.39 -3.30
C LYS A 56 23.15 6.26 -3.84
N ALA A 57 21.85 6.30 -3.55
CA ALA A 57 20.89 5.27 -3.90
C ALA A 57 20.05 5.67 -5.13
N ARG A 58 19.66 4.68 -5.93
CA ARG A 58 18.67 4.85 -7.01
C ARG A 58 17.23 4.68 -6.51
N PHE A 59 17.08 3.92 -5.43
CA PHE A 59 15.81 3.60 -4.80
C PHE A 59 15.94 3.82 -3.30
N PHE A 60 14.92 4.42 -2.71
CA PHE A 60 14.80 4.60 -1.28
C PHE A 60 13.47 4.02 -0.85
N LEU A 61 13.50 3.11 0.12
CA LEU A 61 12.33 2.39 0.60
C LEU A 61 11.95 2.96 1.96
N ILE A 62 10.65 3.23 2.13
CA ILE A 62 10.07 3.63 3.41
C ILE A 62 9.13 2.51 3.81
N GLY A 63 9.46 1.81 4.89
CA GLY A 63 8.53 0.91 5.58
C GLY A 63 7.70 1.69 6.58
N GLU A 64 6.52 1.20 6.90
CA GLU A 64 5.57 1.86 7.80
C GLU A 64 4.80 0.85 8.64
N ASP A 65 4.34 1.32 9.81
CA ASP A 65 3.35 0.64 10.63
C ASP A 65 1.98 1.30 10.42
N HIS A 66 0.97 0.50 10.10
CA HIS A 66 -0.35 1.03 9.75
C HIS A 66 -1.00 1.84 10.87
N GLY A 67 -1.68 2.92 10.51
CA GLY A 67 -2.50 3.71 11.44
C GLY A 67 -1.70 4.71 12.28
N MET A 68 -0.60 5.23 11.74
CA MET A 68 0.21 6.29 12.35
C MET A 68 0.23 7.51 11.42
N ALA A 69 -0.20 8.67 11.90
CA ALA A 69 -0.32 9.89 11.08
C ALA A 69 1.06 10.49 10.75
N GLU A 70 2.05 10.20 11.59
CA GLU A 70 3.43 10.65 11.44
C GLU A 70 4.11 9.97 10.25
N ASN A 71 3.75 8.73 9.90
CA ASN A 71 4.33 8.00 8.76
C ASN A 71 4.08 8.72 7.42
N PRO A 72 2.84 9.08 7.05
CA PRO A 72 2.58 9.82 5.82
C PRO A 72 3.09 11.26 5.88
N GLN A 73 3.03 11.93 7.04
CA GLN A 73 3.62 13.27 7.19
C GLN A 73 5.13 13.27 6.97
N PHE A 74 5.84 12.32 7.57
CA PHE A 74 7.27 12.10 7.36
C PHE A 74 7.57 11.80 5.90
N THR A 75 6.83 10.87 5.30
CA THR A 75 7.01 10.47 3.89
C THR A 75 6.83 11.66 2.95
N ALA A 76 5.77 12.44 3.13
CA ALA A 76 5.51 13.63 2.32
C ALA A 76 6.60 14.71 2.52
N ALA A 77 7.04 14.94 3.76
CA ALA A 77 8.10 15.89 4.07
C ALA A 77 9.45 15.47 3.48
N LEU A 78 9.82 14.20 3.61
CA LEU A 78 11.04 13.64 3.05
C LEU A 78 11.02 13.69 1.52
N PHE A 79 9.90 13.32 0.89
CA PHE A 79 9.79 13.34 -0.58
C PHE A 79 10.01 14.75 -1.15
N ARG A 80 9.48 15.80 -0.49
CA ARG A 80 9.74 17.19 -0.90
C ARG A 80 11.23 17.52 -0.94
N GLN A 81 12.01 17.03 0.02
CA GLN A 81 13.47 17.20 0.04
C GLN A 81 14.16 16.32 -1.02
N PHE A 82 13.67 15.10 -1.19
CA PHE A 82 14.24 14.13 -2.14
C PHE A 82 14.11 14.56 -3.60
N LYS A 83 13.11 15.38 -3.94
CA LYS A 83 13.00 16.00 -5.26
C LYS A 83 14.22 16.85 -5.60
N ALA A 84 14.83 17.53 -4.63
CA ALA A 84 16.02 18.34 -4.84
C ALA A 84 17.26 17.51 -5.18
N ILE A 85 17.29 16.24 -4.79
CA ILE A 85 18.39 15.29 -5.06
C ILE A 85 18.04 14.29 -6.17
N GLY A 86 17.00 14.56 -6.95
CA GLY A 86 16.72 13.87 -8.22
C GLY A 86 15.63 12.80 -8.19
N TYR A 87 15.00 12.52 -7.04
CA TYR A 87 13.86 11.60 -6.98
C TYR A 87 12.62 12.25 -7.61
N LYS A 88 11.91 11.48 -8.43
CA LYS A 88 10.74 11.97 -9.18
C LYS A 88 9.51 11.08 -9.04
N TYR A 89 9.74 9.79 -8.87
CA TYR A 89 8.68 8.77 -8.88
C TYR A 89 8.42 8.28 -7.46
N PHE A 90 7.15 8.00 -7.18
CA PHE A 90 6.71 7.41 -5.91
C PHE A 90 6.00 6.09 -6.21
N ALA A 91 6.65 4.99 -5.83
CA ALA A 91 6.06 3.67 -5.90
C ALA A 91 5.29 3.39 -4.60
N THR A 92 4.07 2.86 -4.73
CA THR A 92 3.15 2.64 -3.61
C THR A 92 2.60 1.22 -3.62
N GLU A 93 2.28 0.71 -2.43
CA GLU A 93 1.61 -0.58 -2.21
C GLU A 93 0.10 -0.48 -2.53
N THR A 94 -0.20 -0.07 -3.75
CA THR A 94 -1.56 -0.05 -4.30
C THR A 94 -1.52 -0.59 -5.72
N GLY A 95 -2.68 -0.97 -6.26
CA GLY A 95 -2.78 -1.30 -7.66
C GLY A 95 -2.54 -0.11 -8.61
N PRO A 96 -2.19 -0.40 -9.87
CA PRO A 96 -1.83 0.62 -10.86
C PRO A 96 -2.99 1.56 -11.19
N TYR A 97 -4.24 1.07 -11.22
CA TYR A 97 -5.41 1.91 -11.47
C TYR A 97 -5.75 2.76 -10.25
N THR A 98 -5.60 2.20 -9.04
CA THR A 98 -5.72 3.00 -7.81
C THR A 98 -4.69 4.14 -7.78
N ALA A 99 -3.42 3.87 -8.08
CA ALA A 99 -2.39 4.90 -8.10
C ALA A 99 -2.67 6.00 -9.13
N GLY A 100 -3.16 5.62 -10.32
CA GLY A 100 -3.59 6.58 -11.34
C GLY A 100 -4.72 7.49 -10.87
N MET A 101 -5.73 6.92 -10.20
CA MET A 101 -6.87 7.67 -9.65
C MET A 101 -6.43 8.61 -8.51
N VAL A 102 -5.59 8.13 -7.58
CA VAL A 102 -5.03 8.94 -6.49
C VAL A 102 -4.25 10.13 -7.06
N GLN A 103 -3.45 9.88 -8.09
CA GLN A 103 -2.70 10.93 -8.77
C GLN A 103 -3.62 11.97 -9.41
N GLU A 104 -4.69 11.55 -10.10
CA GLU A 104 -5.66 12.45 -10.71
C GLU A 104 -6.35 13.34 -9.67
N MET A 105 -6.82 12.74 -8.58
CA MET A 105 -7.44 13.48 -7.47
C MET A 105 -6.45 14.47 -6.86
N ALA A 106 -5.23 14.05 -6.55
CA ALA A 106 -4.19 14.89 -5.94
C ALA A 106 -3.68 16.01 -6.86
N GLY A 107 -3.74 15.81 -8.18
CA GLY A 107 -3.35 16.80 -9.18
C GLY A 107 -4.40 17.89 -9.42
N SER A 108 -5.61 17.71 -8.92
CA SER A 108 -6.72 18.64 -9.12
C SER A 108 -6.62 19.87 -8.18
N PRO A 109 -7.06 21.07 -8.59
CA PRO A 109 -7.07 22.26 -7.72
C PRO A 109 -7.87 22.06 -6.44
N ASP A 110 -8.94 21.27 -6.49
CA ASP A 110 -9.88 20.94 -5.42
C ASP A 110 -9.62 19.57 -4.77
N TRP A 111 -8.36 19.09 -4.82
CA TRP A 111 -7.98 17.72 -4.44
C TRP A 111 -8.59 17.22 -3.11
N LYS A 112 -8.62 18.04 -2.05
CA LYS A 112 -9.20 17.66 -0.75
C LYS A 112 -10.67 17.27 -0.88
N THR A 113 -11.45 18.08 -1.59
CA THR A 113 -12.87 17.83 -1.84
C THR A 113 -13.07 16.59 -2.70
N ARG A 114 -12.18 16.31 -3.66
CA ARG A 114 -12.23 15.07 -4.46
C ARG A 114 -11.98 13.82 -3.62
N PHE A 115 -10.95 13.81 -2.77
CA PHE A 115 -10.73 12.71 -1.85
C PHE A 115 -11.91 12.53 -0.88
N GLU A 116 -12.43 13.62 -0.30
CA GLU A 116 -13.59 13.55 0.59
C GLU A 116 -14.82 12.94 -0.13
N ALA A 117 -15.14 13.43 -1.33
CA ALA A 117 -16.23 12.90 -2.13
C ALA A 117 -16.01 11.42 -2.48
N HIS A 118 -14.78 11.03 -2.80
CA HIS A 118 -14.40 9.65 -3.08
C HIS A 118 -14.63 8.76 -1.88
N PHE A 119 -14.09 9.09 -0.70
CA PHE A 119 -14.25 8.26 0.49
C PHE A 119 -15.68 8.25 1.04
N ARG A 120 -16.48 9.28 0.75
CA ARG A 120 -17.91 9.27 1.03
C ARG A 120 -18.66 8.29 0.14
N ALA A 121 -18.31 8.21 -1.16
CA ALA A 121 -18.93 7.26 -2.09
C ALA A 121 -18.42 5.83 -1.91
N TYR A 122 -17.12 5.69 -1.66
CA TYR A 122 -16.39 4.42 -1.60
C TYR A 122 -15.53 4.34 -0.34
N PRO A 123 -16.15 4.22 0.85
CA PRO A 123 -15.41 4.07 2.10
C PRO A 123 -14.50 2.84 2.02
N TRP A 124 -13.28 2.98 2.57
CA TRP A 124 -12.24 1.94 2.62
C TRP A 124 -11.78 1.42 1.25
N SER A 125 -12.06 2.11 0.15
CA SER A 125 -11.75 1.60 -1.20
C SER A 125 -10.27 1.72 -1.60
N ILE A 126 -9.53 2.63 -0.96
CA ILE A 126 -8.11 2.86 -1.24
C ILE A 126 -7.33 2.49 0.03
N PRO A 127 -6.45 1.48 -0.01
CA PRO A 127 -5.65 1.12 1.15
C PRO A 127 -4.62 2.22 1.38
N PHE A 128 -4.37 2.59 2.65
CA PHE A 128 -3.37 3.60 3.04
C PHE A 128 -3.67 5.03 2.57
N TYR A 129 -4.96 5.37 2.36
CA TYR A 129 -5.40 6.75 2.09
C TYR A 129 -6.67 7.13 2.87
N ASN A 130 -6.99 6.41 3.94
CA ASN A 130 -8.18 6.67 4.73
C ASN A 130 -8.05 7.93 5.61
N TRP A 131 -6.84 8.46 5.78
CA TRP A 131 -6.54 9.66 6.56
C TRP A 131 -6.13 10.84 5.67
N GLN A 132 -6.34 12.05 6.17
CA GLN A 132 -6.02 13.27 5.43
C GLN A 132 -4.51 13.36 5.15
N GLU A 133 -3.70 12.97 6.13
CA GLU A 133 -2.23 13.00 6.06
C GLU A 133 -1.70 12.10 4.93
N GLU A 134 -2.30 10.94 4.72
CA GLU A 134 -1.96 10.02 3.63
C GLU A 134 -2.24 10.65 2.27
N CYS A 135 -3.33 11.41 2.15
CA CYS A 135 -3.67 12.16 0.93
C CYS A 135 -2.69 13.32 0.64
N GLU A 136 -1.83 13.71 1.59
CA GLU A 136 -0.80 14.73 1.36
C GLU A 136 0.45 14.17 0.66
N ILE A 137 0.73 12.88 0.76
CA ILE A 137 1.82 12.22 0.04
C ILE A 137 1.73 12.47 -1.47
N PRO A 138 0.64 12.09 -2.18
CA PRO A 138 0.54 12.28 -3.62
C PRO A 138 0.61 13.76 -3.98
N ARG A 139 0.08 14.64 -3.12
CA ARG A 139 0.17 16.09 -3.31
C ARG A 139 1.61 16.60 -3.24
N ALA A 140 2.44 16.03 -2.36
CA ALA A 140 3.86 16.31 -2.26
C ALA A 140 4.64 15.79 -3.48
N VAL A 141 4.31 14.57 -3.95
CA VAL A 141 4.90 13.96 -5.14
C VAL A 141 4.69 14.86 -6.36
N LEU A 142 3.44 15.24 -6.59
CA LEU A 142 3.02 16.09 -7.70
C LEU A 142 3.49 17.54 -7.59
N GLY A 143 3.80 18.01 -6.38
CA GLY A 143 4.38 19.33 -6.14
C GLY A 143 3.48 20.52 -6.47
N GLY A 144 2.22 20.33 -6.84
CA GLY A 144 1.39 21.49 -7.18
C GLY A 144 0.14 21.19 -7.98
N GLY A 145 0.23 20.23 -8.89
CA GLY A 145 -0.80 20.03 -9.88
C GLY A 145 -0.56 18.79 -10.74
N ALA A 146 -1.39 18.65 -11.76
CA ALA A 146 -1.35 17.50 -12.66
C ALA A 146 -0.01 17.42 -13.41
N PRO A 147 0.71 16.29 -13.34
CA PRO A 147 1.94 16.11 -14.09
C PRO A 147 1.63 15.71 -15.54
N ASP A 148 2.54 16.02 -16.46
CA ASP A 148 2.44 15.56 -17.86
C ASP A 148 2.63 14.04 -18.01
N LYS A 149 3.23 13.40 -17.00
CA LYS A 149 3.52 11.96 -16.97
C LYS A 149 3.17 11.39 -15.60
N PRO A 150 2.81 10.10 -15.51
CA PRO A 150 2.64 9.44 -14.22
C PRO A 150 3.92 9.52 -13.38
N LEU A 151 3.79 10.12 -12.19
CA LEU A 151 4.81 10.16 -11.15
C LEU A 151 4.54 9.15 -10.04
N MET A 152 3.31 8.65 -9.95
CA MET A 152 2.94 7.59 -9.01
C MET A 152 2.84 6.24 -9.71
N TRP A 153 3.48 5.23 -9.13
CA TRP A 153 3.45 3.86 -9.61
C TRP A 153 2.78 2.97 -8.59
N GLY A 154 1.59 2.47 -8.92
CA GLY A 154 0.96 1.39 -8.17
C GLY A 154 1.59 0.08 -8.60
N LEU A 155 2.24 -0.61 -7.66
CA LEU A 155 2.95 -1.86 -7.94
C LEU A 155 2.14 -3.09 -7.56
N ASP A 156 1.12 -2.96 -6.74
CA ASP A 156 0.48 -4.11 -6.10
C ASP A 156 -0.81 -4.55 -6.82
N GLN A 157 -1.52 -5.51 -6.23
CA GLN A 157 -2.90 -5.82 -6.56
C GLN A 157 -3.87 -4.68 -6.17
N GLU A 158 -5.01 -4.62 -6.86
CA GLU A 158 -6.10 -3.73 -6.47
C GLU A 158 -6.76 -4.21 -5.18
N PHE A 159 -7.12 -3.26 -4.30
CA PHE A 159 -7.56 -3.59 -2.95
C PHE A 159 -8.92 -4.29 -2.90
N ALA A 160 -9.11 -5.19 -1.95
CA ALA A 160 -10.34 -5.96 -1.77
C ALA A 160 -11.65 -5.13 -1.80
N ALA A 161 -11.65 -3.96 -1.17
CA ALA A 161 -12.83 -3.10 -1.10
C ALA A 161 -12.97 -2.11 -2.28
N SER A 162 -12.00 -2.10 -3.21
CA SER A 162 -11.94 -1.19 -4.36
C SER A 162 -12.81 -1.64 -5.55
N PHE A 163 -13.25 -2.90 -5.59
CA PHE A 163 -13.96 -3.45 -6.74
C PHE A 163 -15.23 -2.66 -7.11
N ARG A 164 -15.91 -2.07 -6.13
CA ARG A 164 -17.10 -1.23 -6.32
C ARG A 164 -16.80 0.00 -7.19
N MET A 165 -15.71 0.72 -6.90
CA MET A 165 -15.34 1.90 -7.69
C MET A 165 -14.91 1.50 -9.11
N PHE A 166 -14.23 0.37 -9.27
CA PHE A 166 -13.78 -0.08 -10.59
C PHE A 166 -14.91 -0.60 -11.47
N PHE A 167 -15.88 -1.34 -10.94
CA PHE A 167 -17.07 -1.69 -11.72
C PHE A 167 -17.92 -0.48 -12.05
N LYS A 168 -17.98 0.53 -11.18
CA LYS A 168 -18.65 1.79 -11.52
C LYS A 168 -17.92 2.54 -12.64
N LYS A 169 -16.59 2.54 -12.63
CA LYS A 169 -15.77 3.08 -13.72
C LYS A 169 -16.05 2.34 -15.04
N LEU A 170 -16.01 1.01 -15.04
CA LEU A 170 -16.35 0.19 -16.20
C LEU A 170 -17.77 0.46 -16.73
N GLU A 171 -18.76 0.64 -15.84
CA GLU A 171 -20.12 0.99 -16.24
C GLU A 171 -20.21 2.39 -16.88
N THR A 172 -19.41 3.33 -16.39
CA THR A 172 -19.37 4.71 -16.90
C THR A 172 -18.69 4.79 -18.25
N ASP A 173 -17.58 4.07 -18.40
CA ASP A 173 -16.71 4.11 -19.59
C ASP A 173 -17.17 3.12 -20.69
N ALA A 174 -18.16 2.28 -20.40
CA ALA A 174 -18.70 1.30 -21.33
C ALA A 174 -19.19 1.92 -22.65
N SER A 175 -18.68 1.42 -23.77
CA SER A 175 -19.04 1.91 -25.11
C SER A 175 -20.28 1.23 -25.72
N THR A 176 -20.77 0.13 -25.13
CA THR A 176 -21.92 -0.64 -25.64
C THR A 176 -23.00 -0.82 -24.57
N PRO A 177 -24.28 -1.01 -24.97
CA PRO A 177 -25.34 -1.34 -24.01
C PRO A 177 -25.07 -2.63 -23.22
N GLU A 178 -24.46 -3.63 -23.86
CA GLU A 178 -24.11 -4.90 -23.22
C GLU A 178 -23.02 -4.71 -22.16
N SER A 179 -21.90 -4.07 -22.51
CA SER A 179 -20.80 -3.81 -21.57
C SER A 179 -21.27 -2.98 -20.38
N LYS A 180 -22.13 -1.97 -20.62
CA LYS A 180 -22.73 -1.17 -19.56
C LYS A 180 -23.62 -1.99 -18.64
N ALA A 181 -24.48 -2.84 -19.21
CA ALA A 181 -25.38 -3.69 -18.42
C ALA A 181 -24.62 -4.68 -17.54
N VAL A 182 -23.58 -5.33 -18.11
CA VAL A 182 -22.74 -6.30 -17.39
C VAL A 182 -21.94 -5.61 -16.28
N ALA A 183 -21.27 -4.49 -16.56
CA ALA A 183 -20.56 -3.74 -15.51
C ALA A 183 -21.50 -3.22 -14.42
N GLY A 184 -22.69 -2.75 -14.78
CA GLY A 184 -23.71 -2.35 -13.81
C GLY A 184 -24.19 -3.50 -12.91
N GLU A 185 -24.24 -4.73 -13.43
CA GLU A 185 -24.54 -5.92 -12.63
C GLU A 185 -23.43 -6.21 -11.61
N TYR A 186 -22.17 -6.23 -12.04
CA TYR A 186 -21.04 -6.45 -11.13
C TYR A 186 -20.84 -5.31 -10.13
N TYR A 187 -21.15 -4.07 -10.52
CA TYR A 187 -21.21 -2.94 -9.59
C TYR A 187 -22.23 -3.19 -8.47
N ARG A 188 -23.48 -3.56 -8.81
CA ARG A 188 -24.51 -3.89 -7.83
C ARG A 188 -24.12 -5.10 -6.97
N LEU A 189 -23.49 -6.11 -7.56
CA LEU A 189 -22.99 -7.28 -6.83
C LEU A 189 -21.92 -6.87 -5.80
N ALA A 190 -20.93 -6.07 -6.20
CA ALA A 190 -19.87 -5.61 -5.32
C ALA A 190 -20.39 -4.68 -4.20
N GLU A 191 -21.35 -3.80 -4.49
CA GLU A 191 -22.02 -2.95 -3.48
C GLU A 191 -22.77 -3.79 -2.44
N LYS A 192 -23.52 -4.80 -2.90
CA LYS A 192 -24.20 -5.75 -2.01
C LYS A 192 -23.19 -6.52 -1.16
N ALA A 193 -22.15 -7.07 -1.78
CA ALA A 193 -21.11 -7.85 -1.11
C ALA A 193 -20.37 -7.02 -0.04
N TYR A 194 -20.08 -5.75 -0.31
CA TYR A 194 -19.50 -4.85 0.69
C TYR A 194 -20.45 -4.59 1.86
N THR A 195 -21.73 -4.34 1.59
CA THR A 195 -22.75 -4.13 2.62
C THR A 195 -22.88 -5.37 3.52
N GLU A 196 -22.92 -6.57 2.93
CA GLU A 196 -23.00 -7.83 3.68
C GLU A 196 -21.70 -8.12 4.43
N SER A 197 -20.54 -7.88 3.82
CA SER A 197 -19.25 -8.22 4.42
C SER A 197 -18.82 -7.26 5.52
N PHE A 198 -18.84 -5.95 5.27
CA PHE A 198 -18.42 -4.95 6.23
C PHE A 198 -19.56 -4.55 7.19
N GLY A 199 -20.79 -4.45 6.67
CA GLY A 199 -21.96 -4.08 7.48
C GLY A 199 -22.39 -5.20 8.42
N ALA A 200 -22.53 -6.43 7.90
CA ALA A 200 -22.91 -7.59 8.73
C ALA A 200 -21.72 -8.37 9.29
N ARG A 201 -20.48 -7.91 9.05
CA ARG A 201 -19.22 -8.52 9.54
C ARG A 201 -19.02 -9.97 9.12
N ASP A 202 -19.48 -10.32 7.91
CA ASP A 202 -19.32 -11.66 7.34
C ASP A 202 -18.28 -11.64 6.21
N PRO A 203 -17.00 -11.97 6.47
CA PRO A 203 -15.97 -11.98 5.44
C PRO A 203 -16.24 -12.98 4.30
N SER A 204 -17.06 -14.01 4.54
CA SER A 204 -17.45 -14.99 3.50
C SER A 204 -18.38 -14.40 2.43
N LYS A 205 -18.95 -13.23 2.68
CA LYS A 205 -19.79 -12.48 1.74
C LYS A 205 -19.04 -11.41 0.96
N SER A 206 -17.73 -11.27 1.20
CA SER A 206 -16.92 -10.33 0.44
C SER A 206 -16.97 -10.66 -1.06
N PHE A 207 -16.82 -9.64 -1.91
CA PHE A 207 -16.83 -9.84 -3.36
C PHE A 207 -15.80 -10.89 -3.79
N LEU A 208 -14.61 -10.83 -3.18
CA LEU A 208 -13.51 -11.76 -3.39
C LEU A 208 -13.85 -13.22 -3.08
N ALA A 209 -14.74 -13.46 -2.10
CA ALA A 209 -15.15 -14.80 -1.70
C ALA A 209 -16.21 -15.41 -2.61
N ILE A 210 -17.01 -14.58 -3.30
CA ILE A 210 -18.17 -15.04 -4.09
C ILE A 210 -17.92 -15.05 -5.60
N VAL A 211 -17.00 -14.22 -6.09
CA VAL A 211 -16.67 -14.12 -7.52
C VAL A 211 -15.92 -15.35 -8.02
N LYS A 212 -16.18 -15.76 -9.26
CA LYS A 212 -15.62 -16.94 -9.92
C LYS A 212 -14.86 -16.56 -11.20
N PRO A 213 -13.99 -17.44 -11.72
CA PRO A 213 -13.31 -17.20 -13.00
C PRO A 213 -14.27 -16.87 -14.16
N ASP A 214 -15.40 -17.59 -14.25
CA ASP A 214 -16.43 -17.38 -15.27
C ASP A 214 -17.02 -15.96 -15.25
N ASP A 215 -16.99 -15.27 -14.10
CA ASP A 215 -17.44 -13.88 -13.99
C ASP A 215 -16.52 -12.93 -14.76
N PHE A 216 -15.21 -13.17 -14.69
CA PHE A 216 -14.23 -12.40 -15.44
C PHE A 216 -14.23 -12.75 -16.93
N ASP A 217 -14.54 -13.99 -17.30
CA ASP A 217 -14.78 -14.36 -18.71
C ASP A 217 -15.98 -13.62 -19.29
N ARG A 218 -17.08 -13.52 -18.52
CA ARG A 218 -18.25 -12.75 -18.91
C ARG A 218 -17.94 -11.27 -19.06
N LEU A 219 -17.18 -10.68 -18.14
CA LEU A 219 -16.71 -9.29 -18.24
C LEU A 219 -15.84 -9.08 -19.48
N ARG A 220 -14.85 -9.95 -19.72
CA ARG A 220 -13.98 -9.88 -20.91
C ARG A 220 -14.79 -9.93 -22.20
N LYS A 221 -15.75 -10.84 -22.29
CA LYS A 221 -16.63 -10.97 -23.46
C LYS A 221 -17.46 -9.70 -23.68
N ALA A 222 -18.06 -9.16 -22.62
CA ALA A 222 -18.89 -7.97 -22.72
C ALA A 222 -18.09 -6.72 -23.13
N PHE A 223 -16.80 -6.65 -22.75
CA PHE A 223 -15.90 -5.54 -23.07
C PHE A 223 -14.98 -5.82 -24.28
N GLU A 224 -15.34 -6.78 -25.14
CA GLU A 224 -14.56 -7.05 -26.35
C GLU A 224 -14.39 -5.78 -27.21
N GLY A 225 -13.15 -5.53 -27.65
CA GLY A 225 -12.79 -4.31 -28.39
C GLY A 225 -12.57 -3.05 -27.55
N GLN A 226 -12.77 -3.08 -26.22
CA GLN A 226 -12.53 -1.95 -25.32
C GLN A 226 -11.22 -2.14 -24.53
N SER A 227 -10.08 -1.90 -25.18
CA SER A 227 -8.74 -2.25 -24.66
C SER A 227 -8.47 -1.76 -23.23
N ALA A 228 -8.72 -0.48 -22.94
CA ALA A 228 -8.49 0.09 -21.61
C ALA A 228 -9.34 -0.57 -20.51
N ALA A 229 -10.57 -0.98 -20.85
CA ALA A 229 -11.45 -1.70 -19.92
C ALA A 229 -10.98 -3.15 -19.74
N LEU A 230 -10.53 -3.80 -20.80
CA LEU A 230 -9.97 -5.15 -20.75
C LEU A 230 -8.69 -5.21 -19.90
N ASP A 231 -7.84 -4.18 -19.98
CA ASP A 231 -6.67 -4.05 -19.11
C ASP A 231 -7.08 -3.96 -17.64
N LEU A 232 -8.09 -3.15 -17.30
CA LEU A 232 -8.60 -3.05 -15.93
C LEU A 232 -9.19 -4.39 -15.46
N ILE A 233 -10.00 -5.03 -16.29
CA ILE A 233 -10.60 -6.34 -15.98
C ILE A 233 -9.52 -7.38 -15.70
N ARG A 234 -8.40 -7.37 -16.43
CA ARG A 234 -7.26 -8.25 -16.19
C ARG A 234 -6.61 -7.96 -14.83
N GLU A 235 -6.34 -6.70 -14.49
CA GLU A 235 -5.75 -6.37 -13.19
C GLU A 235 -6.68 -6.77 -12.02
N LEU A 236 -8.00 -6.58 -12.18
CA LEU A 236 -8.99 -7.01 -11.20
C LEU A 236 -9.04 -8.53 -11.04
N ASP A 237 -9.01 -9.29 -12.15
CA ASP A 237 -9.00 -10.75 -12.14
C ASP A 237 -7.77 -11.28 -11.40
N GLU A 238 -6.58 -10.78 -11.75
CA GLU A 238 -5.34 -11.20 -11.08
C GLU A 238 -5.33 -10.83 -9.59
N SER A 239 -5.88 -9.65 -9.24
CA SER A 239 -6.05 -9.25 -7.84
C SER A 239 -6.95 -10.22 -7.06
N VAL A 240 -8.06 -10.66 -7.65
CA VAL A 240 -8.94 -11.69 -7.06
C VAL A 240 -8.18 -12.99 -6.85
N GLN A 241 -7.43 -13.45 -7.86
CA GLN A 241 -6.69 -14.71 -7.76
C GLN A 241 -5.69 -14.69 -6.60
N ILE A 242 -4.97 -13.59 -6.40
CA ILE A 242 -4.02 -13.44 -5.29
C ILE A 242 -4.73 -13.51 -3.93
N TYR A 243 -5.87 -12.82 -3.77
CA TYR A 243 -6.64 -12.87 -2.52
C TYR A 243 -7.24 -14.26 -2.27
N GLN A 244 -7.73 -14.93 -3.31
CA GLN A 244 -8.32 -16.26 -3.16
C GLN A 244 -7.26 -17.32 -2.81
N LEU A 245 -6.02 -17.19 -3.30
CA LEU A 245 -4.90 -18.01 -2.82
C LEU A 245 -4.67 -17.80 -1.32
N TRP A 246 -4.71 -16.55 -0.85
CA TRP A 246 -4.60 -16.24 0.58
C TRP A 246 -5.75 -16.86 1.40
N TYR A 247 -6.99 -16.74 0.93
CA TYR A 247 -8.16 -17.37 1.59
C TYR A 247 -8.08 -18.90 1.67
N ARG A 248 -7.40 -19.55 0.71
CA ARG A 248 -7.16 -20.99 0.72
C ARG A 248 -5.93 -21.40 1.55
N ASN A 249 -5.33 -20.47 2.28
CA ASN A 249 -4.11 -20.68 3.07
C ASN A 249 -2.89 -21.07 2.20
N GLU A 250 -2.86 -20.62 0.94
CA GLU A 250 -1.77 -20.83 -0.01
C GLU A 250 -0.83 -19.62 -0.05
N GLY A 251 -0.36 -19.17 1.13
CA GLY A 251 0.36 -17.89 1.28
C GLY A 251 1.61 -17.75 0.42
N TYR A 252 2.37 -18.84 0.20
CA TYR A 252 3.53 -18.81 -0.70
C TYR A 252 3.12 -18.53 -2.16
N ALA A 253 2.07 -19.19 -2.65
CA ALA A 253 1.59 -19.00 -4.01
C ALA A 253 1.03 -17.59 -4.20
N SER A 254 0.27 -17.10 -3.22
CA SER A 254 -0.24 -15.73 -3.17
C SER A 254 0.89 -14.70 -3.24
N ASN A 255 1.88 -14.79 -2.34
CA ASN A 255 3.02 -13.88 -2.32
C ASN A 255 3.88 -13.96 -3.58
N ARG A 256 4.05 -15.15 -4.16
CA ARG A 256 4.78 -15.32 -5.41
C ARG A 256 4.06 -14.59 -6.56
N GLN A 257 2.76 -14.79 -6.71
CA GLN A 257 1.98 -14.14 -7.76
C GLN A 257 1.98 -12.61 -7.60
N ARG A 258 1.76 -12.13 -6.37
CA ARG A 258 1.88 -10.71 -6.01
C ARG A 258 3.25 -10.13 -6.36
N ALA A 259 4.34 -10.82 -6.01
CA ALA A 259 5.69 -10.36 -6.32
C ALA A 259 5.97 -10.31 -7.84
N GLU A 260 5.43 -11.26 -8.63
CA GLU A 260 5.53 -11.20 -10.09
C GLU A 260 4.73 -10.03 -10.67
N MET A 261 3.53 -9.75 -10.14
CA MET A 261 2.74 -8.57 -10.50
C MET A 261 3.51 -7.27 -10.22
N MET A 262 4.09 -7.13 -9.03
CA MET A 262 4.92 -5.97 -8.67
C MET A 262 6.11 -5.77 -9.61
N LYS A 263 6.80 -6.85 -9.99
CA LYS A 263 7.89 -6.76 -10.96
C LYS A 263 7.40 -6.30 -12.32
N ARG A 264 6.26 -6.81 -12.81
CA ARG A 264 5.72 -6.39 -14.11
C ARG A 264 5.38 -4.91 -14.12
N HIS A 265 4.72 -4.39 -13.08
CA HIS A 265 4.39 -2.96 -13.02
C HIS A 265 5.61 -2.06 -12.85
N PHE A 266 6.65 -2.54 -12.17
CA PHE A 266 7.89 -1.78 -11.98
C PHE A 266 8.79 -1.75 -13.22
N MET A 267 8.77 -2.82 -14.04
CA MET A 267 9.66 -3.00 -15.18
C MET A 267 9.02 -2.60 -16.53
N ALA A 268 7.74 -2.26 -16.56
CA ALA A 268 6.98 -1.88 -17.75
C ALA A 268 7.27 -0.46 -18.25
#